data_AF-A0A445E5C1-F1
#
_entry.id   AF-A0A445E5C1-F1
#
_cell.length_a   1.000
_cell.length_b   1.000
_cell.length_c   1.000
_cell.angle_alpha   90.00
_cell.angle_beta   90.00
_cell.angle_gamma   90.00
#
_symmetry.space_group_name_H-M   'P 1'
#
loop_
_entity.id
_entity.type
_entity.pdbx_description
1 polymer ?
#
loop_
_entity_poly.entity_id
_entity_poly.type
_entity_poly.pdbx_seq_one_letter_code
_entity_poly.pdbx_strand_id
1 'polypeptide(L)'
;MLHCGNCDTEVVHKLAEMFLPGLACACVDNTTGYPFSTPGSVAGNFRKEMIDYLTQRSESFVAESVILEGDPQGEVLDHPFDIISYFVDEFVISKRNLVSQVSGWLLSDWREDKVDDFIQEMEMNGFWSFDRRETIAKSLLKNVDFKNAYHCNESFHSQEDLDNHVDVCNFRTAFCQNEGCDAMFCSAHFEQHDLTCPFKIIPCEQKCSDSIMRRDMDRHCITVCPMKIVNCPFYGVGCRAAVAQCMIEKHCSDDVKTHLMHVLKGIHREATAEDLSRRVEKIMQASSGTRLAEARDMRMFKSIVKNLEAKVGPMEVTPKNEDSHESSTETQGH
;
A
#
# COMPACT_ATOMS: atom_id res chain seq x y z
N MET A 1 40.02 24.12 3.37
CA MET A 1 39.33 23.19 2.47
C MET A 1 37.85 23.33 2.77
N LEU A 2 37.01 23.54 1.75
CA LEU A 2 35.57 23.71 1.88
C LEU A 2 34.91 22.33 1.73
N HIS A 3 33.83 22.05 2.44
CA HIS A 3 33.15 20.75 2.40
C HIS A 3 31.72 20.90 1.90
N CYS A 4 31.23 19.87 1.21
CA CYS A 4 29.83 19.83 0.80
C CYS A 4 28.89 19.80 2.01
N GLY A 5 27.84 20.63 1.93
CA GLY A 5 26.83 20.76 2.98
C GLY A 5 25.79 19.64 3.00
N ASN A 6 25.65 18.90 1.89
CA ASN A 6 24.50 18.06 1.61
C ASN A 6 24.51 16.73 2.38
N CYS A 7 23.33 16.38 2.89
CA CYS A 7 23.04 15.13 3.58
C CYS A 7 21.80 14.49 2.96
N ASP A 8 21.56 13.23 3.28
CA ASP A 8 20.33 12.54 2.97
C ASP A 8 19.11 13.32 3.48
N THR A 9 18.24 13.73 2.56
CA THR A 9 17.10 14.59 2.89
C THR A 9 16.07 13.86 3.75
N GLU A 10 15.84 12.58 3.51
CA GLU A 10 14.83 11.81 4.24
C GLU A 10 15.29 11.53 5.68
N VAL A 11 16.57 11.20 5.86
CA VAL A 11 17.13 11.01 7.21
C VAL A 11 17.11 12.32 8.00
N VAL A 12 17.52 13.43 7.40
CA VAL A 12 17.47 14.76 8.04
C VAL A 12 16.04 15.13 8.44
N HIS A 13 15.07 14.90 7.55
CA HIS A 13 13.66 15.20 7.82
C HIS A 13 13.15 14.41 9.03
N LYS A 14 13.35 13.08 9.04
CA LYS A 14 12.92 12.21 10.15
C LYS A 14 13.58 12.60 11.48
N LEU A 15 14.87 12.92 11.47
CA LEU A 15 15.58 13.42 12.65
C LEU A 15 14.98 14.73 13.16
N ALA A 16 14.71 15.67 12.26
CA ALA A 16 14.10 16.95 12.61
C ALA A 16 12.69 16.78 13.19
N GLU A 17 11.89 15.87 12.66
CA GLU A 17 10.57 15.52 13.20
C GLU A 17 10.67 14.99 14.64
N MET A 18 11.60 14.06 14.90
CA MET A 18 11.76 13.38 16.19
C MET A 18 12.18 14.30 17.36
N PHE A 19 12.92 15.38 17.10
CA PHE A 19 13.42 16.23 18.20
C PHE A 19 12.32 16.91 19.03
N LEU A 20 11.20 17.28 18.41
CA LEU A 20 10.13 18.00 19.10
C LEU A 20 9.36 17.06 20.06
N PRO A 21 8.91 15.86 19.64
CA PRO A 21 8.39 14.85 20.56
C PRO A 21 9.36 14.45 21.67
N GLY A 22 10.65 14.27 21.36
CA GLY A 22 11.66 13.98 22.38
C GLY A 22 11.75 15.07 23.44
N LEU A 23 11.80 16.33 23.01
CA LEU A 23 11.80 17.47 23.93
C LEU A 23 10.50 17.57 24.74
N ALA A 24 9.34 17.38 24.11
CA ALA A 24 8.04 17.42 24.77
C ALA A 24 7.94 16.34 25.85
N CYS A 25 8.34 15.10 25.54
CA CYS A 25 8.44 14.00 26.49
C CYS A 25 9.29 14.39 27.72
N ALA A 26 10.49 14.93 27.50
CA ALA A 26 11.37 15.35 28.59
C ALA A 26 10.71 16.44 29.47
N CYS A 27 10.01 17.40 28.87
CA CYS A 27 9.34 18.49 29.61
C CYS A 27 8.13 17.98 30.41
N VAL A 28 7.28 17.14 29.82
CA VAL A 28 6.10 16.56 30.47
C VAL A 28 6.52 15.63 31.60
N ASP A 29 7.46 14.72 31.36
CA ASP A 29 7.92 13.78 32.38
C ASP A 29 8.59 14.50 33.55
N ASN A 30 9.40 15.52 33.28
CA ASN A 30 10.09 16.27 34.34
C ASN A 30 9.13 17.07 35.24
N THR A 31 8.07 17.63 34.68
CA THR A 31 7.13 18.51 35.40
C THR A 31 5.97 17.74 36.04
N THR A 32 5.80 16.47 35.69
CA THR A 32 4.79 15.59 36.26
C THR A 32 4.91 15.51 37.79
N GLY A 33 3.80 15.74 38.49
CA GLY A 33 3.77 15.70 39.96
C GLY A 33 4.27 16.96 40.66
N TYR A 34 4.70 17.99 39.91
CA TYR A 34 5.07 19.29 40.47
C TYR A 34 3.96 20.33 40.23
N PRO A 35 3.26 20.80 41.28
CA PRO A 35 2.05 21.63 41.14
C PRO A 35 2.29 23.04 40.58
N PHE A 36 3.54 23.52 40.54
CA PHE A 36 3.89 24.87 40.06
C PHE A 36 4.77 24.88 38.81
N SER A 37 5.07 23.71 38.24
CA SER A 37 5.93 23.59 37.07
C SER A 37 5.11 23.15 35.87
N THR A 38 5.19 23.89 34.77
CA THR A 38 4.55 23.54 33.51
C THR A 38 5.58 23.10 32.47
N PRO A 39 5.25 22.23 31.50
CA PRO A 39 6.18 21.85 30.44
C PRO A 39 6.80 23.07 29.72
N GLY A 40 5.99 24.10 29.43
CA GLY A 40 6.48 25.35 28.82
C GLY A 40 7.52 26.10 29.67
N SER A 41 7.46 26.00 31.00
CA SER A 41 8.42 26.68 31.89
C SER A 41 9.84 26.12 31.81
N VAL A 42 9.99 24.84 31.45
CA VAL A 42 11.30 24.16 31.34
C VAL A 42 11.78 24.01 29.89
N ALA A 43 10.86 24.08 28.92
CA ALA A 43 11.14 23.77 27.51
C ALA A 43 12.30 24.57 26.90
N GLY A 44 12.40 25.87 27.20
CA GLY A 44 13.47 26.72 26.67
C GLY A 44 14.87 26.28 27.11
N ASN A 45 15.00 25.88 28.37
CA ASN A 45 16.24 25.36 28.94
C ASN A 45 16.52 23.94 28.39
N PHE A 46 15.53 23.04 28.44
CA PHE A 46 15.71 21.66 27.98
C PHE A 46 16.03 21.56 26.50
N ARG A 47 15.50 22.45 25.65
CA ARG A 47 15.91 22.52 24.23
C ARG A 47 17.40 22.76 24.11
N LYS A 48 17.95 23.71 24.88
CA LYS A 48 19.38 24.02 24.85
C LYS A 48 20.20 22.83 25.37
N GLU A 49 19.82 22.27 26.51
CA GLU A 49 20.50 21.10 27.07
C GLU A 49 20.47 19.89 26.15
N MET A 50 19.36 19.67 25.44
CA MET A 50 19.21 18.60 24.46
C MET A 50 20.18 18.81 23.29
N ILE A 51 20.23 20.01 22.72
CA ILE A 51 21.15 20.32 21.61
C ILE A 51 22.60 20.11 22.04
N ASP A 52 22.98 20.63 23.21
CA ASP A 52 24.34 20.51 23.73
C ASP A 52 24.69 19.03 24.00
N TYR A 53 23.79 18.27 24.62
CA TYR A 53 23.96 16.84 24.88
C TYR A 53 24.11 16.02 23.60
N LEU A 54 23.20 16.19 22.64
CA LEU A 54 23.22 15.45 21.38
C LEU A 54 24.47 15.78 20.56
N THR A 55 24.87 17.05 20.52
CA THR A 55 26.09 17.48 19.83
C THR A 55 27.30 16.79 20.43
N GLN A 56 27.48 16.87 21.75
CA GLN A 56 28.59 16.23 22.46
C GLN A 56 28.63 14.71 22.22
N ARG A 57 27.48 14.03 22.31
CA ARG A 57 27.36 12.58 22.10
C ARG A 57 27.69 12.17 20.66
N SER A 58 27.20 12.94 19.68
CA SER A 58 27.48 12.68 18.28
C SER A 58 28.96 12.85 17.92
N GLU A 59 29.63 13.85 18.52
CA GLU A 59 31.07 14.09 18.30
C GLU A 59 31.94 12.99 18.93
N SER A 60 31.55 12.42 20.07
CA SER A 60 32.29 11.32 20.72
C SER A 60 31.98 9.94 20.15
N PHE A 61 30.92 9.81 19.34
CA PHE A 61 30.43 8.52 18.84
C PHE A 61 31.50 7.70 18.12
N VAL A 62 32.27 8.30 17.21
CA VAL A 62 33.31 7.59 16.43
C VAL A 62 34.43 7.06 17.33
N ALA A 63 34.79 7.80 18.38
CA ALA A 63 35.81 7.34 19.33
C ALA A 63 35.29 6.17 20.18
N GLU A 64 34.01 6.18 20.54
CA GLU A 64 33.37 5.13 21.35
C GLU A 64 33.13 3.85 20.52
N SER A 65 32.71 3.97 19.26
CA SER A 65 32.44 2.83 18.38
C SER A 65 33.70 2.04 18.03
N VAL A 66 34.83 2.72 17.79
CA VAL A 66 36.14 2.09 17.54
C VAL A 66 36.65 1.30 18.76
N ILE A 67 36.24 1.67 19.98
CA ILE A 67 36.60 0.95 21.22
C ILE A 67 35.73 -0.31 21.39
N LEU A 68 34.50 -0.31 20.86
CA LEU A 68 33.51 -1.38 21.04
C LEU A 68 33.52 -2.47 19.96
N GLU A 69 34.29 -2.34 18.88
CA GLU A 69 34.47 -3.38 17.84
C GLU A 69 35.01 -4.74 18.37
N GLY A 70 35.31 -4.84 19.68
CA GLY A 70 35.70 -6.08 20.36
C GLY A 70 34.58 -6.83 21.10
N ASP A 71 33.32 -6.35 21.13
CA ASP A 71 32.21 -6.98 21.86
C ASP A 71 31.23 -7.72 20.92
N PRO A 72 31.12 -9.06 20.97
CA PRO A 72 30.24 -9.84 20.10
C PRO A 72 28.72 -9.72 20.41
N GLN A 73 28.32 -8.96 21.44
CA GLN A 73 26.94 -8.94 21.96
C GLN A 73 26.19 -7.60 21.77
N GLY A 74 26.83 -6.57 21.24
CA GLY A 74 26.18 -5.29 20.94
C GLY A 74 25.47 -5.30 19.60
N GLU A 75 24.19 -4.90 19.56
CA GLU A 75 23.55 -4.51 18.30
C GLU A 75 24.28 -3.27 17.75
N VAL A 76 25.00 -3.42 16.66
CA VAL A 76 25.68 -2.30 16.00
C VAL A 76 24.61 -1.45 15.33
N LEU A 77 24.21 -0.35 15.97
CA LEU A 77 23.38 0.67 15.33
C LEU A 77 24.19 1.31 14.19
N ASP A 78 23.90 0.91 12.96
CA ASP A 78 24.62 1.36 11.76
C ASP A 78 23.96 2.58 11.09
N HIS A 79 22.65 2.80 11.30
CA HIS A 79 21.92 3.87 10.64
C HIS A 79 21.91 5.16 11.49
N PRO A 80 22.26 6.34 10.95
CA PRO A 80 22.33 7.61 11.70
C PRO A 80 21.06 7.97 12.48
N PHE A 81 19.88 7.66 11.92
CA PHE A 81 18.61 7.86 12.62
C PHE A 81 18.54 7.09 13.94
N ASP A 82 18.89 5.81 13.94
CA ASP A 82 18.77 4.96 15.13
C ASP A 82 19.77 5.39 16.21
N ILE A 83 20.99 5.75 15.80
CA ILE A 83 22.04 6.27 16.70
C ILE A 83 21.56 7.55 17.39
N ILE A 84 21.06 8.52 16.62
CA ILE A 84 20.62 9.80 17.20
C ILE A 84 19.32 9.62 17.99
N SER A 85 18.41 8.74 17.56
CA SER A 85 17.20 8.39 18.31
C SER A 85 17.55 7.85 19.68
N TYR A 86 18.52 6.94 19.75
CA TYR A 86 19.03 6.42 21.01
C TYR A 86 19.56 7.54 21.92
N PHE A 87 20.30 8.51 21.38
CA PHE A 87 20.74 9.67 22.18
C PHE A 87 19.57 10.53 22.67
N VAL A 88 18.53 10.72 21.85
CA VAL A 88 17.31 11.44 22.26
C VAL A 88 16.62 10.70 23.41
N ASP A 89 16.48 9.38 23.33
CA ASP A 89 15.86 8.56 24.36
C ASP A 89 16.65 8.62 25.67
N GLU A 90 17.97 8.50 25.62
CA GLU A 90 18.86 8.65 26.78
C GLU A 90 18.73 10.05 27.42
N PHE A 91 18.64 11.09 26.59
CA PHE A 91 18.37 12.44 27.07
C PHE A 91 17.03 12.52 27.79
N VAL A 92 15.95 12.00 27.20
CA VAL A 92 14.60 11.99 27.82
C VAL A 92 14.63 11.26 29.16
N ILE A 93 15.26 10.08 29.22
CA ILE A 93 15.42 9.30 30.45
C ILE A 93 16.15 10.12 31.52
N SER A 94 17.21 10.85 31.14
CA SER A 94 17.98 11.69 32.07
C SER A 94 17.17 12.85 32.69
N LYS A 95 16.05 13.24 32.07
CA LYS A 95 15.17 14.33 32.56
C LYS A 95 13.98 13.85 33.37
N ARG A 96 13.75 12.54 33.46
CA ARG A 96 12.65 11.95 34.25
C ARG A 96 12.81 12.23 35.74
N ASN A 97 11.69 12.48 36.40
CA ASN A 97 11.58 12.54 37.86
C ASN A 97 11.05 11.22 38.45
N LEU A 98 11.06 11.09 39.79
CA LEU A 98 10.66 9.86 40.50
C LEU A 98 9.22 9.39 40.19
N VAL A 99 8.30 10.29 39.86
CA VAL A 99 6.90 9.96 39.56
C VAL A 99 6.77 9.46 38.11
N SER A 100 7.49 10.09 37.19
CA SER A 100 7.56 9.67 35.77
C SER A 100 8.33 8.36 35.54
N GLN A 101 9.00 7.82 36.56
CA GLN A 101 9.69 6.52 36.51
C GLN A 101 8.75 5.32 36.78
N VAL A 102 7.50 5.56 37.18
CA VAL A 102 6.53 4.48 37.43
C VAL A 102 6.05 3.90 36.09
N SER A 103 6.17 2.59 35.91
CA SER A 103 5.79 1.91 34.66
C SER A 103 4.33 2.14 34.23
N GLY A 104 3.42 2.29 35.20
CA GLY A 104 2.02 2.62 34.95
C GLY A 104 1.78 4.04 34.44
N TRP A 105 2.73 4.96 34.64
CA TRP A 105 2.68 6.30 34.06
C TRP A 105 3.15 6.31 32.61
N LEU A 106 4.25 5.59 32.33
CA LEU A 106 4.87 5.55 31.01
C LEU A 106 3.95 4.96 29.94
N LEU A 107 3.04 4.08 30.33
CA LEU A 107 2.06 3.43 29.44
C LEU A 107 0.66 4.07 29.55
N SER A 108 0.54 5.27 30.11
CA SER A 108 -0.77 5.90 30.30
C SER A 108 -1.18 6.75 29.10
N ASP A 109 -2.37 6.50 28.55
CA ASP A 109 -2.98 7.29 27.47
C ASP A 109 -2.99 8.79 27.81
N TRP A 110 -3.23 9.12 29.08
CA TRP A 110 -3.22 10.50 29.55
C TRP A 110 -1.85 11.19 29.41
N ARG A 111 -0.75 10.44 29.56
CA ARG A 111 0.60 11.00 29.35
C ARG A 111 0.81 11.29 27.86
N GLU A 112 0.39 10.37 26.99
CA GLU A 112 0.47 10.54 25.54
C GLU A 112 -0.33 11.77 25.10
N ASP A 113 -1.60 11.88 25.53
CA ASP A 113 -2.46 13.05 25.26
C ASP A 113 -1.78 14.36 25.68
N LYS A 114 -1.14 14.38 26.86
CA LYS A 114 -0.42 15.57 27.32
C LYS A 114 0.82 15.92 26.51
N VAL A 115 1.54 14.92 26.02
CA VAL A 115 2.70 15.14 25.16
C VAL A 115 2.21 15.70 23.83
N ASP A 116 1.16 15.14 23.25
CA ASP A 116 0.59 15.58 21.98
C ASP A 116 0.01 17.00 22.06
N ASP A 117 -0.75 17.31 23.12
CA ASP A 117 -1.25 18.66 23.41
C ASP A 117 -0.09 19.67 23.48
N PHE A 118 1.02 19.29 24.14
CA PHE A 118 2.17 20.17 24.29
C PHE A 118 2.98 20.32 22.98
N ILE A 119 3.11 19.25 22.18
CA ILE A 119 3.70 19.32 20.84
C ILE A 119 2.91 20.32 19.99
N GLN A 120 1.58 20.19 19.98
CA GLN A 120 0.71 21.11 19.22
C GLN A 120 0.86 22.56 19.69
N GLU A 121 0.92 22.80 21.01
CA GLU A 121 1.20 24.13 21.56
C GLU A 121 2.54 24.70 21.06
N MET A 122 3.61 23.88 21.07
CA MET A 122 4.93 24.28 20.61
C MET A 122 4.96 24.61 19.11
N GLU A 123 4.24 23.83 18.29
CA GLU A 123 4.13 24.06 16.84
C GLU A 123 3.33 25.33 16.52
N MET A 124 2.17 25.51 17.15
CA MET A 124 1.33 26.70 16.96
C MET A 124 2.06 27.99 17.34
N ASN A 125 2.91 27.93 18.37
CA ASN A 125 3.70 29.08 18.84
C ASN A 125 5.04 29.22 18.11
N GLY A 126 5.38 28.32 17.17
CA GLY A 126 6.67 28.33 16.47
C GLY A 126 7.88 28.20 17.40
N PHE A 127 7.72 27.52 18.54
CA PHE A 127 8.73 27.45 19.61
C PHE A 127 10.08 26.93 19.09
N TRP A 128 10.05 25.89 18.24
CA TRP A 128 11.22 25.31 17.60
C TRP A 128 10.90 24.97 16.14
N SER A 129 11.15 25.95 15.25
CA SER A 129 10.83 25.81 13.83
C SER A 129 11.50 24.59 13.19
N PHE A 130 10.84 24.05 12.16
CA PHE A 130 11.33 22.89 11.43
C PHE A 130 12.73 23.12 10.83
N ASP A 131 12.98 24.27 10.20
CA ASP A 131 14.30 24.59 9.60
C ASP A 131 15.45 24.59 10.62
N ARG A 132 15.16 25.03 11.86
CA ARG A 132 16.15 24.99 12.95
C ARG A 132 16.44 23.56 13.39
N ARG A 133 15.40 22.71 13.44
CA ARG A 133 15.55 21.28 13.74
C ARG A 133 16.35 20.58 12.64
N GLU A 134 16.11 20.90 11.37
CA GLU A 134 16.89 20.37 10.24
C GLU A 134 18.37 20.77 10.30
N THR A 135 18.67 22.01 10.69
CA THR A 135 20.06 22.47 10.82
C THR A 135 20.82 21.63 11.84
N ILE A 136 20.18 21.32 12.97
CA ILE A 136 20.76 20.49 14.03
C ILE A 136 20.87 19.05 13.56
N ALA A 137 19.81 18.50 12.93
CA ALA A 137 19.82 17.15 12.36
C ALA A 137 20.97 16.95 11.37
N LYS A 138 21.22 17.91 10.46
CA LYS A 138 22.34 17.86 9.52
C LYS A 138 23.70 17.79 10.23
N SER A 139 23.89 18.57 11.30
CA SER A 139 25.13 18.56 12.07
C SER A 139 25.35 17.23 12.78
N LEU A 140 24.32 16.71 13.45
CA LEU A 140 24.39 15.45 14.18
C LEU A 140 24.61 14.26 13.22
N LEU A 141 23.92 14.26 12.08
CA LEU A 141 24.08 13.21 11.05
C LEU A 141 25.53 13.14 10.56
N LYS A 142 26.17 14.28 10.25
CA LYS A 142 27.57 14.30 9.80
C LYS A 142 28.54 13.76 10.84
N ASN A 143 28.25 13.99 12.12
CA ASN A 143 29.11 13.52 13.21
C ASN A 143 29.04 11.98 13.36
N VAL A 144 27.87 11.37 13.16
CA VAL A 144 27.68 9.92 13.34
C VAL A 144 27.89 9.10 12.06
N ASP A 145 27.78 9.71 10.88
CA ASP A 145 27.93 9.02 9.58
C ASP A 145 29.40 8.89 9.14
N PHE A 146 30.23 8.21 9.92
CA PHE A 146 31.66 8.04 9.61
C PHE A 146 31.94 7.24 8.32
N LYS A 147 30.96 6.44 7.86
CA LYS A 147 31.03 5.70 6.59
C LYS A 147 30.68 6.58 5.37
N ASN A 148 30.20 7.82 5.60
CA ASN A 148 29.73 8.75 4.57
C ASN A 148 28.64 8.15 3.67
N ALA A 149 27.77 7.33 4.25
CA ALA A 149 26.68 6.67 3.53
C ALA A 149 25.46 7.60 3.37
N TYR A 150 25.33 8.60 4.23
CA TYR A 150 24.19 9.51 4.35
C TYR A 150 24.58 10.99 4.23
N HIS A 151 25.85 11.32 4.02
CA HIS A 151 26.27 12.67 3.68
C HIS A 151 27.44 12.71 2.70
N CYS A 152 27.59 13.86 2.05
CA CYS A 152 28.66 14.06 1.08
C CYS A 152 30.00 14.35 1.76
N ASN A 153 31.03 13.55 1.45
CA ASN A 153 32.40 13.72 1.95
C ASN A 153 33.33 14.47 0.96
N GLU A 154 32.79 15.03 -0.12
CA GLU A 154 33.58 15.77 -1.10
C GLU A 154 34.10 17.09 -0.51
N SER A 155 35.32 17.46 -0.90
CA SER A 155 36.02 18.63 -0.38
C SER A 155 36.71 19.41 -1.49
N PHE A 156 36.73 20.74 -1.36
CA PHE A 156 37.06 21.67 -2.42
C PHE A 156 38.07 22.73 -1.96
N HIS A 157 38.86 23.25 -2.91
CA HIS A 157 39.85 24.29 -2.66
C HIS A 157 39.33 25.70 -2.93
N SER A 158 38.25 25.82 -3.72
CA SER A 158 37.62 27.08 -4.07
C SER A 158 36.10 27.01 -3.84
N GLN A 159 35.47 28.17 -3.66
CA GLN A 159 34.01 28.26 -3.55
C GLN A 159 33.34 27.92 -4.88
N GLU A 160 33.95 28.28 -6.01
CA GLU A 160 33.44 27.99 -7.35
C GLU A 160 33.31 26.47 -7.59
N ASP A 161 34.32 25.68 -7.22
CA ASP A 161 34.25 24.22 -7.38
C ASP A 161 33.17 23.60 -6.49
N LEU A 162 32.98 24.13 -5.28
CA LEU A 162 31.92 23.69 -4.37
C LEU A 162 30.54 24.02 -4.94
N ASP A 163 30.34 25.24 -5.44
CA ASP A 163 29.06 25.67 -6.02
C ASP A 163 28.71 24.79 -7.24
N ASN A 164 29.69 24.51 -8.11
CA ASN A 164 29.52 23.60 -9.24
C ASN A 164 29.18 22.16 -8.80
N HIS A 165 29.67 21.71 -7.65
CA HIS A 165 29.37 20.39 -7.12
C HIS A 165 27.96 20.29 -6.54
N VAL A 166 27.47 21.31 -5.84
CA VAL A 166 26.19 21.26 -5.09
C VAL A 166 25.03 20.85 -6.01
N ASP A 167 25.01 21.33 -7.25
CA ASP A 167 23.97 21.05 -8.24
C ASP A 167 24.00 19.62 -8.81
N VAL A 168 25.16 18.95 -8.75
CA VAL A 168 25.36 17.57 -9.23
C VAL A 168 25.53 16.55 -8.11
N CYS A 169 25.56 17.01 -6.85
CA CYS A 169 25.73 16.18 -5.68
C CYS A 169 24.61 15.12 -5.57
N ASN A 170 24.96 13.87 -5.32
CA ASN A 170 23.96 12.79 -5.15
C ASN A 170 23.09 12.99 -3.89
N PHE A 171 23.59 13.73 -2.90
CA PHE A 171 22.85 14.09 -1.69
C PHE A 171 22.06 15.39 -1.83
N ARG A 172 22.07 16.06 -2.99
CA ARG A 172 21.22 17.24 -3.19
C ARG A 172 19.76 16.85 -3.06
N THR A 173 18.97 17.73 -2.45
CA THR A 173 17.51 17.56 -2.39
C THR A 173 16.93 17.62 -3.79
N ALA A 174 16.11 16.63 -4.13
CA ALA A 174 15.37 16.51 -5.37
C ALA A 174 13.87 16.37 -5.05
N PHE A 175 13.06 16.85 -5.99
CA PHE A 175 11.61 16.76 -5.93
C PHE A 175 11.12 15.76 -6.98
N CYS A 176 10.05 15.04 -6.67
CA CYS A 176 9.40 14.21 -7.68
C CYS A 176 8.91 15.07 -8.85
N GLN A 177 9.12 14.60 -10.08
CA GLN A 177 8.66 15.29 -11.29
C GLN A 177 7.25 14.84 -11.72
N ASN A 178 6.67 13.83 -11.08
CA ASN A 178 5.32 13.36 -11.38
C ASN A 178 4.28 14.36 -10.84
N GLU A 179 3.34 14.78 -11.68
CA GLU A 179 2.31 15.73 -11.28
C GLU A 179 1.50 15.25 -10.06
N GLY A 180 1.45 16.11 -9.03
CA GLY A 180 0.74 15.84 -7.79
C GLY A 180 1.55 15.11 -6.71
N CYS A 181 2.81 14.74 -6.98
CA CYS A 181 3.69 14.16 -5.97
C CYS A 181 4.58 15.24 -5.33
N ASP A 182 4.36 15.53 -4.06
CA ASP A 182 5.14 16.50 -3.28
C ASP A 182 6.34 15.87 -2.54
N ALA A 183 6.75 14.66 -2.95
CA ALA A 183 7.84 13.95 -2.29
C ALA A 183 9.19 14.66 -2.49
N MET A 184 9.94 14.77 -1.40
CA MET A 184 11.31 15.28 -1.37
C MET A 184 12.25 14.18 -0.90
N PHE A 185 13.36 14.00 -1.59
CA PHE A 185 14.36 12.96 -1.29
C PHE A 185 15.73 13.41 -1.81
N CYS A 186 16.81 12.70 -1.45
CA CYS A 186 18.11 12.97 -2.06
C CYS A 186 18.15 12.43 -3.50
N SER A 187 18.93 13.05 -4.39
CA SER A 187 19.00 12.61 -5.80
C SER A 187 19.39 11.12 -5.95
N ALA A 188 20.12 10.55 -5.00
CA ALA A 188 20.46 9.12 -4.98
C ALA A 188 19.23 8.19 -4.86
N HIS A 189 18.15 8.65 -4.23
CA HIS A 189 16.94 7.86 -4.00
C HIS A 189 15.88 8.00 -5.10
N PHE A 190 16.19 8.75 -6.17
CA PHE A 190 15.23 8.98 -7.26
C PHE A 190 14.70 7.67 -7.86
N GLU A 191 15.58 6.70 -8.15
CA GLU A 191 15.16 5.43 -8.76
C GLU A 191 14.24 4.63 -7.84
N GLN A 192 14.55 4.57 -6.55
CA GLN A 192 13.72 3.89 -5.55
C GLN A 192 12.34 4.54 -5.42
N HIS A 193 12.29 5.88 -5.38
CA HIS A 193 11.04 6.62 -5.39
C HIS A 193 10.24 6.36 -6.68
N ASP A 194 10.87 6.45 -7.84
CA ASP A 194 10.22 6.29 -9.15
C ASP A 194 9.54 4.91 -9.30
N LEU A 195 10.15 3.86 -8.73
CA LEU A 195 9.57 2.51 -8.69
C LEU A 195 8.27 2.42 -7.87
N THR A 196 8.11 3.28 -6.86
CA THR A 196 7.02 3.22 -5.87
C THR A 196 6.09 4.43 -5.92
N CYS A 197 6.40 5.45 -6.73
CA CYS A 197 5.67 6.70 -6.77
C CYS A 197 4.19 6.46 -7.12
N PRO A 198 3.25 6.86 -6.23
CA PRO A 198 1.82 6.63 -6.43
C PRO A 198 1.23 7.47 -7.56
N PHE A 199 1.89 8.57 -7.91
CA PHE A 199 1.48 9.51 -8.96
C PHE A 199 2.06 9.18 -10.34
N LYS A 200 2.98 8.22 -10.41
CA LYS A 200 3.58 7.80 -11.67
C LYS A 200 2.51 7.16 -12.56
N ILE A 201 2.44 7.60 -13.81
CA ILE A 201 1.60 7.00 -14.84
C ILE A 201 2.32 5.76 -15.38
N ILE A 202 1.68 4.61 -15.24
CA ILE A 202 2.22 3.31 -15.67
C ILE A 202 1.21 2.57 -16.56
N PRO A 203 1.66 1.69 -17.46
CA PRO A 203 0.74 0.87 -18.26
C PRO A 203 -0.18 0.02 -17.38
N CYS A 204 -1.42 -0.19 -17.82
CA CYS A 204 -2.36 -1.04 -17.12
C CYS A 204 -1.83 -2.47 -16.90
N GLU A 205 -1.96 -2.98 -15.68
CA GLU A 205 -1.52 -4.33 -15.30
C GLU A 205 -2.29 -5.44 -16.03
N GLN A 206 -3.55 -5.17 -16.40
CA GLN A 206 -4.37 -6.05 -17.23
C GLN A 206 -4.06 -5.91 -18.73
N LYS A 207 -3.04 -5.12 -19.10
CA LYS A 207 -2.55 -4.91 -20.47
C LYS A 207 -3.62 -4.38 -21.43
N CYS A 208 -4.51 -3.51 -20.94
CA CYS A 208 -5.32 -2.68 -21.81
C CYS A 208 -4.46 -1.57 -22.47
N SER A 209 -5.06 -0.75 -23.32
CA SER A 209 -4.37 0.35 -24.01
C SER A 209 -3.99 1.53 -23.11
N ASP A 210 -4.54 1.59 -21.91
CA ASP A 210 -4.49 2.79 -21.08
C ASP A 210 -3.24 2.79 -20.18
N SER A 211 -2.73 4.00 -19.93
CA SER A 211 -1.73 4.24 -18.89
C SER A 211 -2.40 4.97 -17.73
N ILE A 212 -2.26 4.42 -16.54
CA ILE A 212 -3.02 4.81 -15.35
C ILE A 212 -2.04 5.25 -14.27
N MET A 213 -2.42 6.27 -13.52
CA MET A 213 -1.69 6.64 -12.31
C MET A 213 -1.66 5.45 -11.34
N ARG A 214 -0.49 5.08 -10.81
CA ARG A 214 -0.30 3.87 -10.00
C ARG A 214 -1.36 3.71 -8.90
N ARG A 215 -1.66 4.78 -8.16
CA ARG A 215 -2.67 4.78 -7.08
C ARG A 215 -4.10 4.47 -7.55
N ASP A 216 -4.40 4.72 -8.82
CA ASP A 216 -5.72 4.54 -9.42
C ASP A 216 -5.85 3.20 -10.16
N MET A 217 -4.77 2.40 -10.23
CA MET A 217 -4.70 1.15 -10.98
C MET A 217 -5.77 0.14 -10.55
N ASP A 218 -5.88 -0.11 -9.24
CA ASP A 218 -6.86 -1.06 -8.71
C ASP A 218 -8.29 -0.66 -9.07
N ARG A 219 -8.62 0.63 -8.88
CA ARG A 219 -9.94 1.16 -9.23
C ARG A 219 -10.20 0.99 -10.72
N HIS A 220 -9.24 1.33 -11.59
CA HIS A 220 -9.36 1.13 -13.03
C HIS A 220 -9.64 -0.35 -13.37
N CYS A 221 -8.80 -1.26 -12.89
CA CYS A 221 -8.86 -2.71 -13.12
C CYS A 221 -10.20 -3.34 -12.68
N ILE A 222 -10.84 -2.79 -11.65
CA ILE A 222 -12.09 -3.32 -11.09
C ILE A 222 -13.34 -2.62 -11.67
N THR A 223 -13.24 -1.42 -12.23
CA THR A 223 -14.44 -0.65 -12.62
C THR A 223 -14.59 -0.50 -14.12
N VAL A 224 -13.59 0.10 -14.77
CA VAL A 224 -13.71 0.60 -16.15
C VAL A 224 -12.78 -0.10 -17.13
N CYS A 225 -11.84 -0.92 -16.65
CA CYS A 225 -10.89 -1.58 -17.54
C CYS A 225 -11.60 -2.52 -18.53
N PRO A 226 -11.35 -2.39 -19.85
CA PRO A 226 -11.93 -3.29 -20.84
C PRO A 226 -11.43 -4.73 -20.71
N MET A 227 -10.26 -4.93 -20.09
CA MET A 227 -9.67 -6.25 -19.85
C MET A 227 -10.14 -6.89 -18.54
N LYS A 228 -10.97 -6.19 -17.75
CA LYS A 228 -11.53 -6.72 -16.50
C LYS A 228 -12.26 -8.04 -16.77
N ILE A 229 -12.00 -9.02 -15.92
CA ILE A 229 -12.71 -10.31 -15.97
C ILE A 229 -14.11 -10.15 -15.40
N VAL A 230 -15.10 -10.58 -16.19
CA VAL A 230 -16.52 -10.57 -15.82
C VAL A 230 -17.16 -11.91 -16.16
N ASN A 231 -18.20 -12.26 -15.40
CA ASN A 231 -18.99 -13.45 -15.68
C ASN A 231 -19.82 -13.25 -16.95
N CYS A 232 -19.94 -14.30 -17.75
CA CYS A 232 -20.85 -14.33 -18.89
C CYS A 232 -22.29 -13.95 -18.46
N PRO A 233 -23.05 -13.17 -19.27
CA PRO A 233 -24.46 -12.88 -18.99
C PRO A 233 -25.34 -14.12 -18.76
N PHE A 234 -24.89 -15.29 -19.24
CA PHE A 234 -25.54 -16.60 -19.07
C PHE A 234 -25.14 -17.34 -17.78
N TYR A 235 -24.44 -16.68 -16.86
CA TYR A 235 -24.01 -17.29 -15.60
C TYR A 235 -25.16 -17.84 -14.75
N GLY A 236 -26.27 -17.10 -14.67
CA GLY A 236 -27.46 -17.50 -13.91
C GLY A 236 -28.16 -18.75 -14.44
N VAL A 237 -27.90 -19.17 -15.69
CA VAL A 237 -28.51 -20.39 -16.29
C VAL A 237 -27.51 -21.55 -16.43
N GLY A 238 -26.24 -21.33 -16.08
CA GLY A 238 -25.24 -22.40 -15.98
C GLY A 238 -23.93 -22.15 -16.74
N CYS A 239 -23.79 -21.08 -17.51
CA CYS A 239 -22.52 -20.78 -18.16
C CYS A 239 -21.49 -20.30 -17.12
N ARG A 240 -20.38 -21.02 -16.94
CA ARG A 240 -19.34 -20.65 -15.94
C ARG A 240 -18.17 -19.87 -16.53
N ALA A 241 -18.30 -19.35 -17.75
CA ALA A 241 -17.24 -18.60 -18.40
C ALA A 241 -16.97 -17.26 -17.70
N ALA A 242 -15.70 -17.02 -17.38
CA ALA A 242 -15.17 -15.75 -16.92
C ALA A 242 -14.26 -15.21 -18.03
N VAL A 243 -14.64 -14.09 -18.63
CA VAL A 243 -14.00 -13.55 -19.83
C VAL A 243 -13.67 -12.07 -19.65
N ALA A 244 -12.66 -11.57 -20.37
CA ALA A 244 -12.39 -10.14 -20.43
C ALA A 244 -13.63 -9.40 -20.95
N GLN A 245 -13.95 -8.24 -20.36
CA GLN A 245 -15.15 -7.49 -20.68
C GLN A 245 -15.27 -7.16 -22.17
N CYS A 246 -14.18 -6.79 -22.83
CA CYS A 246 -14.12 -6.54 -24.27
C CYS A 246 -14.37 -7.78 -25.14
N MET A 247 -14.25 -8.99 -24.58
CA MET A 247 -14.41 -10.26 -25.29
C MET A 247 -15.79 -10.91 -25.07
N ILE A 248 -16.66 -10.32 -24.24
CA ILE A 248 -18.00 -10.89 -23.96
C ILE A 248 -18.80 -11.09 -25.24
N GLU A 249 -18.84 -10.09 -26.12
CA GLU A 249 -19.65 -10.16 -27.34
C GLU A 249 -19.20 -11.32 -28.24
N LYS A 250 -17.88 -11.50 -28.37
CA LYS A 250 -17.30 -12.61 -29.11
C LYS A 250 -17.65 -13.97 -28.47
N HIS A 251 -17.46 -14.10 -27.16
CA HIS A 251 -17.85 -15.32 -26.43
C HIS A 251 -19.33 -15.66 -26.61
N CYS A 252 -20.23 -14.68 -26.47
CA CYS A 252 -21.66 -14.88 -26.67
C CYS A 252 -22.01 -15.33 -28.10
N SER A 253 -21.29 -14.84 -29.10
CA SER A 253 -21.46 -15.27 -30.50
C SER A 253 -20.89 -16.66 -30.78
N ASP A 254 -19.73 -17.00 -30.20
CA ASP A 254 -19.05 -18.27 -30.45
C ASP A 254 -19.73 -19.44 -29.70
N ASP A 255 -20.30 -19.19 -28.52
CA ASP A 255 -20.87 -20.19 -27.61
C ASP A 255 -22.41 -20.28 -27.62
N VAL A 256 -23.07 -19.77 -28.67
CA VAL A 256 -24.55 -19.73 -28.79
C VAL A 256 -25.20 -21.09 -28.52
N LYS A 257 -24.63 -22.18 -29.04
CA LYS A 257 -25.17 -23.54 -28.82
C LYS A 257 -25.16 -23.94 -27.35
N THR A 258 -24.07 -23.64 -26.65
CA THR A 258 -23.91 -23.90 -25.21
C THR A 258 -24.88 -23.07 -24.40
N HIS A 259 -25.02 -21.77 -24.73
CA HIS A 259 -25.98 -20.88 -24.08
C HIS A 259 -27.42 -21.33 -24.30
N LEU A 260 -27.77 -21.79 -25.51
CA LEU A 260 -29.07 -22.35 -25.82
C LEU A 260 -29.36 -23.63 -25.02
N MET A 261 -28.39 -24.54 -24.93
CA MET A 261 -28.48 -25.75 -24.12
C MET A 261 -28.81 -25.44 -22.66
N HIS A 262 -28.10 -24.48 -22.05
CA HIS A 262 -28.36 -24.06 -20.67
C HIS A 262 -29.77 -23.50 -20.47
N VAL A 263 -30.26 -22.69 -21.41
CA VAL A 263 -31.62 -22.13 -21.36
C VAL A 263 -32.66 -23.25 -21.51
N LEU A 264 -32.51 -24.16 -22.47
CA LEU A 264 -33.43 -25.27 -22.69
C LEU A 264 -33.47 -26.24 -21.52
N LYS A 265 -32.33 -26.54 -20.88
CA LYS A 265 -32.28 -27.34 -19.65
C LYS A 265 -33.12 -26.72 -18.52
N GLY A 266 -33.20 -25.40 -18.45
CA GLY A 266 -34.05 -24.70 -17.49
C GLY A 266 -35.55 -24.76 -17.82
N ILE A 267 -35.90 -24.87 -19.10
CA ILE A 267 -37.28 -24.94 -19.61
C ILE A 267 -37.80 -26.38 -19.55
N HIS A 268 -37.01 -27.35 -20.02
CA HIS A 268 -37.34 -28.77 -20.12
C HIS A 268 -36.57 -29.57 -19.07
N ARG A 269 -36.96 -29.44 -17.80
CA ARG A 269 -36.24 -30.04 -16.66
C ARG A 269 -36.21 -31.57 -16.69
N GLU A 270 -37.18 -32.19 -17.35
CA GLU A 270 -37.36 -33.65 -17.41
C GLU A 270 -36.69 -34.28 -18.64
N ALA A 271 -36.17 -33.47 -19.58
CA ALA A 271 -35.54 -33.96 -20.80
C ALA A 271 -34.14 -34.55 -20.54
N THR A 272 -33.81 -35.59 -21.31
CA THR A 272 -32.46 -36.16 -21.35
C THR A 272 -31.48 -35.22 -22.06
N ALA A 273 -30.17 -35.44 -21.88
CA ALA A 273 -29.15 -34.63 -22.54
C ALA A 273 -29.21 -34.77 -24.07
N GLU A 274 -29.57 -35.97 -24.55
CA GLU A 274 -29.74 -36.31 -25.96
C GLU A 274 -30.96 -35.60 -26.55
N ASP A 275 -32.09 -35.58 -25.83
CA ASP A 275 -33.30 -34.86 -26.26
C ASP A 275 -33.06 -33.35 -26.34
N LEU A 276 -32.37 -32.79 -25.35
CA LEU A 276 -31.97 -31.38 -25.37
C LEU A 276 -31.02 -31.07 -26.54
N SER A 277 -30.07 -31.96 -26.84
CA SER A 277 -29.12 -31.78 -27.95
C SER A 277 -29.83 -31.80 -29.31
N ARG A 278 -30.75 -32.75 -29.51
CA ARG A 278 -31.62 -32.82 -30.69
C ARG A 278 -32.48 -31.55 -30.82
N ARG A 279 -32.94 -31.01 -29.69
CA ARG A 279 -33.74 -29.78 -29.66
C ARG A 279 -32.91 -28.53 -29.99
N VAL A 280 -31.68 -28.43 -29.49
CA VAL A 280 -30.73 -27.36 -29.85
C VAL A 280 -30.54 -27.33 -31.37
N GLU A 281 -30.26 -28.46 -32.00
CA GLU A 281 -30.05 -28.50 -33.47
C GLU A 281 -31.31 -28.08 -34.25
N LYS A 282 -32.50 -28.52 -33.84
CA LYS A 282 -33.76 -28.07 -34.46
C LYS A 282 -33.97 -26.56 -34.34
N ILE A 283 -33.68 -25.97 -33.18
CA ILE A 283 -33.81 -24.52 -32.97
C ILE A 283 -32.72 -23.75 -33.74
N MET A 284 -31.49 -24.28 -33.83
CA MET A 284 -30.41 -23.71 -34.62
C MET A 284 -30.73 -23.71 -36.12
N GLN A 285 -31.40 -24.74 -36.63
CA GLN A 285 -31.87 -24.81 -38.02
C GLN A 285 -33.07 -23.87 -38.30
N ALA A 286 -33.98 -23.72 -37.33
CA ALA A 286 -35.14 -22.83 -37.44
C ALA A 286 -34.80 -21.35 -37.26
N SER A 287 -33.70 -21.05 -36.56
CA SER A 287 -33.09 -19.73 -36.51
C SER A 287 -32.25 -19.52 -37.76
N SER A 288 -32.33 -18.37 -38.40
CA SER A 288 -31.48 -18.02 -39.56
C SER A 288 -30.00 -17.77 -39.16
N GLY A 289 -29.49 -18.45 -38.13
CA GLY A 289 -28.14 -18.31 -37.56
C GLY A 289 -27.89 -17.00 -36.79
N THR A 290 -28.27 -15.86 -37.33
CA THR A 290 -27.85 -14.52 -36.86
C THR A 290 -28.60 -14.01 -35.63
N ARG A 291 -29.92 -14.25 -35.53
CA ARG A 291 -30.75 -13.62 -34.48
C ARG A 291 -30.40 -14.06 -33.05
N LEU A 292 -29.91 -15.29 -32.86
CA LEU A 292 -29.53 -15.80 -31.54
C LEU A 292 -28.14 -15.30 -31.10
N ALA A 293 -27.21 -15.13 -32.05
CA ALA A 293 -25.88 -14.58 -31.80
C ALA A 293 -25.90 -13.08 -31.49
N GLU A 294 -26.89 -12.36 -32.03
CA GLU A 294 -27.09 -10.91 -31.79
C GLU A 294 -27.64 -10.57 -30.40
N ALA A 295 -28.11 -11.57 -29.64
CA ALA A 295 -28.74 -11.34 -28.35
C ALA A 295 -27.70 -11.03 -27.26
N ARG A 296 -27.59 -9.74 -26.91
CA ARG A 296 -26.58 -9.21 -25.97
C ARG A 296 -26.93 -9.36 -24.49
N ASP A 297 -28.14 -9.83 -24.19
CA ASP A 297 -28.57 -10.10 -22.81
C ASP A 297 -29.47 -11.33 -22.72
N MET A 298 -29.48 -11.93 -21.52
CA MET A 298 -30.25 -13.13 -21.20
C MET A 298 -31.76 -12.99 -21.50
N ARG A 299 -32.35 -11.82 -21.26
CA ARG A 299 -33.80 -11.62 -21.43
C ARG A 299 -34.16 -11.64 -22.90
N MET A 300 -33.38 -10.95 -23.72
CA MET A 300 -33.53 -10.97 -25.18
C MET A 300 -33.34 -12.38 -25.73
N PHE A 301 -32.25 -13.06 -25.33
CA PHE A 301 -31.98 -14.44 -25.76
C PHE A 301 -33.13 -15.37 -25.39
N LYS A 302 -33.61 -15.33 -24.14
CA LYS A 302 -34.74 -16.15 -23.67
C LYS A 302 -36.04 -15.85 -24.44
N SER A 303 -36.28 -14.59 -24.80
CA SER A 303 -37.46 -14.22 -25.61
C SER A 303 -37.37 -14.79 -27.03
N ILE A 304 -36.20 -14.72 -27.65
CA ILE A 304 -35.96 -15.30 -28.98
C ILE A 304 -36.13 -16.82 -28.93
N VAL A 305 -35.55 -17.48 -27.92
CA VAL A 305 -35.70 -18.93 -27.72
C VAL A 305 -37.17 -19.33 -27.58
N LYS A 306 -37.95 -18.65 -26.73
CA LYS A 306 -39.39 -18.94 -26.58
C LYS A 306 -40.17 -18.82 -27.88
N ASN A 307 -39.89 -17.79 -28.68
CA ASN A 307 -40.53 -17.60 -29.98
C ASN A 307 -40.16 -18.71 -30.97
N LEU A 308 -38.90 -19.17 -30.96
CA LEU A 308 -38.45 -20.29 -31.78
C LEU A 308 -39.06 -21.61 -31.30
N GLU A 309 -39.17 -21.82 -29.98
CA GLU A 309 -39.82 -23.01 -29.42
C GLU A 309 -41.29 -23.13 -29.83
N ALA A 310 -42.02 -22.00 -29.85
CA ALA A 310 -43.39 -21.96 -30.33
C ALA A 310 -43.52 -22.35 -31.81
N LYS A 311 -42.49 -22.05 -32.63
CA LYS A 311 -42.45 -22.40 -34.06
C LYS A 311 -42.05 -23.86 -34.31
N VAL A 312 -41.15 -24.41 -33.50
CA VAL A 312 -40.63 -25.78 -33.64
C VAL A 312 -41.59 -26.83 -33.05
N GLY A 313 -42.63 -26.42 -32.31
CA GLY A 313 -43.66 -27.30 -31.75
C GLY A 313 -43.22 -28.00 -30.44
N PRO A 314 -44.05 -28.84 -29.81
CA PRO A 314 -43.74 -29.46 -28.53
C PRO A 314 -42.48 -30.33 -28.59
N MET A 315 -41.81 -30.48 -27.44
CA MET A 315 -40.60 -31.32 -27.34
C MET A 315 -41.01 -32.78 -27.19
N GLU A 316 -40.45 -33.65 -28.03
CA GLU A 316 -40.55 -35.10 -27.87
C GLU A 316 -39.56 -35.53 -26.78
N VAL A 317 -40.06 -35.82 -25.59
CA VAL A 317 -39.25 -36.34 -24.47
C VAL A 317 -39.28 -37.86 -24.52
N THR A 318 -38.11 -38.50 -24.52
CA THR A 318 -38.03 -39.95 -24.33
C THR A 318 -38.34 -40.28 -22.86
N PRO A 319 -39.33 -41.14 -22.57
CA PRO A 319 -39.66 -41.49 -21.19
C PRO A 319 -38.46 -42.21 -20.55
N LYS A 320 -38.09 -41.80 -19.33
CA LYS A 320 -37.14 -42.57 -18.51
C LYS A 320 -37.80 -43.91 -18.19
N ASN A 321 -37.23 -45.01 -18.66
CA ASN A 321 -37.59 -46.34 -18.17
C ASN A 321 -37.20 -46.41 -16.69
N GLU A 322 -38.18 -46.49 -15.80
CA GLU A 322 -37.96 -46.94 -14.43
C GLU A 322 -37.71 -48.45 -14.51
N ASP A 323 -36.48 -48.89 -14.27
CA ASP A 323 -36.17 -50.31 -14.13
C ASP A 323 -36.91 -50.87 -12.90
N SER A 324 -37.84 -51.77 -13.18
CA SER A 324 -38.58 -52.58 -12.23
C SER A 324 -37.63 -53.53 -11.47
N HIS A 325 -37.36 -53.23 -10.20
CA HIS A 325 -36.90 -54.24 -9.24
C HIS A 325 -38.12 -54.97 -8.66
N GLU A 326 -38.60 -56.01 -9.36
CA GLU A 326 -39.44 -57.03 -8.74
C GLU A 326 -38.57 -57.92 -7.85
N SER A 327 -38.79 -57.80 -6.54
CA SER A 327 -38.25 -58.68 -5.50
C SER A 327 -39.04 -59.99 -5.49
N SER A 328 -38.45 -61.06 -6.02
CA SER A 328 -38.93 -62.42 -5.81
C SER A 328 -38.72 -62.83 -4.36
N THR A 329 -39.80 -62.92 -3.59
CA THR A 329 -39.87 -63.66 -2.33
C THR A 329 -39.82 -65.16 -2.62
N GLU A 330 -38.78 -65.84 -2.16
CA GLU A 330 -38.83 -67.29 -1.92
C GLU A 330 -38.57 -67.58 -0.45
N THR A 331 -39.66 -67.97 0.21
CA THR A 331 -39.74 -68.58 1.52
C THR A 331 -39.41 -70.07 1.39
N GLN A 332 -38.42 -70.58 2.11
CA GLN A 332 -38.39 -72.00 2.49
C GLN A 332 -37.97 -72.13 3.96
N GLY A 333 -38.92 -72.58 4.77
CA GLY A 333 -38.66 -73.19 6.06
C GLY A 333 -38.68 -74.71 5.92
N HIS A 334 -37.66 -75.38 6.47
CA HIS A 334 -37.83 -76.33 7.57
C HIS A 334 -36.48 -76.65 8.21
#